data_AF-A0A443SAL6-F1
#
_entry.id   AF-A0A443SAL6-F1
#
_cell.length_a   1.000
_cell.length_b   1.000
_cell.length_c   1.000
_cell.angle_alpha   90.00
_cell.angle_beta   90.00
_cell.angle_gamma   90.00
#
_symmetry.space_group_name_H-M   'P 1'
#
loop_
_entity.id
_entity.type
_entity.pdbx_description
1 polymer ?
#
loop_
_entity_poly.entity_id
_entity_poly.type
_entity_poly.pdbx_seq_one_letter_code
_entity_poly.pdbx_strand_id
1 'polypeptide(L)' 'MTSRAKRTKSDAIVCAICLNWPNNPFEIGCKHVFCYYCIASNFLSDTKHGFNCPQCLHHVSSLENIIQLRISIAS' A
#
# COMPACT_ATOMS: atom_id res chain seq x y z
N MET A 1 -8.75 19.28 -0.50
CA MET A 1 -9.12 18.76 0.84
C MET A 1 -8.97 17.23 0.83
N THR A 2 -7.76 16.69 0.80
CA THR A 2 -7.57 15.23 0.91
C THR A 2 -7.59 14.88 2.39
N SER A 3 -8.75 14.51 2.92
CA SER A 3 -8.81 13.92 4.25
C SER A 3 -7.88 12.71 4.25
N ARG A 4 -6.89 12.69 5.15
CA ARG A 4 -6.01 11.53 5.30
C ARG A 4 -6.91 10.33 5.58
N ALA A 5 -6.85 9.31 4.73
CA ALA A 5 -7.72 8.16 4.87
C ALA A 5 -7.56 7.56 6.27
N LYS A 6 -8.65 7.56 7.06
CA LYS A 6 -8.64 6.97 8.38
C LYS A 6 -8.54 5.45 8.21
N ARG A 7 -7.46 4.84 8.72
CA ARG A 7 -7.25 3.39 8.70
C ARG A 7 -7.88 2.74 9.92
N THR A 8 -8.50 1.59 9.72
CA THR A 8 -8.87 0.65 10.79
C THR A 8 -7.75 -0.37 10.98
N LYS A 9 -7.77 -1.09 12.11
CA LYS A 9 -6.80 -2.17 12.38
C LYS A 9 -6.84 -3.25 11.30
N SER A 10 -8.03 -3.52 10.77
CA SER A 10 -8.28 -4.51 9.72
C SER A 10 -7.66 -4.15 8.37
N ASP A 11 -7.53 -2.84 8.06
CA ASP A 11 -6.92 -2.40 6.80
C ASP A 11 -5.41 -2.68 6.74
N ALA A 12 -4.77 -2.95 7.88
CA ALA A 12 -3.32 -3.11 7.99
C ALA A 12 -2.85 -4.58 8.11
N ILE A 13 -3.78 -5.54 8.19
CA ILE A 13 -3.45 -6.96 8.41
C ILE A 13 -3.53 -7.82 7.14
N VAL A 14 -4.01 -7.26 6.02
CA VAL A 14 -4.14 -7.97 4.73
C VAL A 14 -3.52 -7.12 3.63
N CYS A 15 -2.59 -7.70 2.88
CA CYS A 15 -2.03 -7.11 1.67
C CYS A 15 -3.11 -7.02 0.59
N ALA A 16 -3.30 -5.82 0.01
CA ALA A 16 -4.31 -5.58 -1.03
C ALA A 16 -4.00 -6.25 -2.38
N ILE A 17 -2.82 -6.85 -2.56
CA ILE A 17 -2.42 -7.54 -3.80
C ILE A 17 -2.51 -9.06 -3.61
N CYS A 18 -1.78 -9.63 -2.65
CA CYS A 18 -1.71 -11.09 -2.47
C CYS A 18 -2.72 -11.65 -1.47
N LEU A 19 -3.50 -10.79 -0.81
CA LEU A 19 -4.54 -11.14 0.17
C LEU A 19 -4.04 -11.93 1.39
N ASN A 20 -2.73 -11.92 1.65
CA ASN A 20 -2.08 -12.53 2.81
C ASN A 20 -1.61 -11.46 3.80
N TRP A 21 -1.11 -11.91 4.97
CA TRP A 21 -0.48 -11.02 5.93
C TRP A 21 0.73 -10.29 5.30
N PRO A 22 0.83 -8.95 5.44
CA PRO A 22 1.80 -8.17 4.70
C PRO A 22 3.21 -8.30 5.27
N ASN A 23 4.14 -8.88 4.50
CA ASN A 23 5.56 -8.87 4.84
C ASN A 23 6.18 -7.51 4.53
N ASN A 24 6.73 -6.87 5.56
CA ASN A 24 7.31 -5.52 5.50
C ASN A 24 6.34 -4.52 4.80
N PRO A 25 5.29 -4.06 5.50
CA PRO A 25 4.14 -3.38 4.91
C PRO A 25 4.46 -1.96 4.40
N PHE A 26 3.83 -1.59 3.29
CA PHE A 26 3.88 -0.26 2.67
C PHE A 26 2.48 0.29 2.43
N GLU A 27 2.38 1.61 2.32
CA GLU A 27 1.19 2.35 1.93
C GLU A 27 1.47 3.33 0.80
N ILE A 28 0.43 3.72 0.07
CA ILE A 28 0.52 4.64 -1.06
C ILE A 28 -0.29 5.93 -0.87
N GLY A 29 -0.68 6.26 0.36
CA GLY A 29 -1.60 7.38 0.67
C GLY A 29 -3.09 6.99 0.77
N CYS A 30 -3.48 5.81 0.28
CA CYS A 30 -4.79 5.21 0.56
C CYS A 30 -4.78 4.36 1.84
N LYS A 31 -5.95 3.89 2.30
CA LYS A 31 -6.05 3.10 3.55
C LYS A 31 -5.45 1.70 3.48
N HIS A 32 -5.26 1.15 2.29
CA HIS A 32 -4.81 -0.23 2.09
C HIS A 32 -3.28 -0.37 2.23
N VAL A 33 -2.84 -1.56 2.66
CA VAL A 33 -1.43 -1.90 2.82
C VAL A 33 -0.98 -2.95 1.80
N PHE A 34 0.32 -2.97 1.53
CA PHE A 34 0.94 -3.84 0.55
C PHE A 34 2.19 -4.48 1.13
N CYS A 35 2.51 -5.72 0.76
CA CYS A 35 3.85 -6.28 1.01
C CYS A 35 4.90 -5.47 0.23
N TYR A 36 6.11 -5.37 0.77
CA TYR A 36 7.27 -4.81 0.07
C TYR A 36 7.41 -5.35 -1.37
N TYR A 37 7.44 -6.68 -1.52
CA TYR A 37 7.62 -7.30 -2.83
C TYR A 37 6.41 -7.08 -3.76
N CYS A 38 5.19 -7.11 -3.22
CA CYS A 38 3.99 -6.93 -4.04
C CYS A 38 3.95 -5.52 -4.65
N ILE A 39 4.18 -4.48 -3.86
CA ILE A 39 4.16 -3.10 -4.37
C ILE A 39 5.36 -2.83 -5.29
N ALA A 40 6.55 -3.32 -4.93
CA ALA A 40 7.75 -3.13 -5.75
C ALA A 40 7.58 -3.76 -7.13
N SER A 41 7.15 -5.03 -7.21
CA SER A 41 6.96 -5.70 -8.50
C SER A 41 5.91 -5.02 -9.37
N ASN A 42 4.78 -4.59 -8.79
CA ASN A 42 3.71 -3.94 -9.55
C ASN A 42 4.08 -2.51 -10.01
N PHE A 43 4.75 -1.73 -9.16
CA PHE A 43 5.20 -0.39 -9.56
C PHE A 43 6.30 -0.46 -10.62
N LEU A 44 7.23 -1.41 -10.49
CA LEU A 44 8.32 -1.59 -11.47
C LEU A 44 7.85 -2.18 -12.80
N SER A 45 6.73 -2.90 -12.84
CA SER A 45 6.18 -3.42 -14.10
C SER A 45 5.63 -2.33 -15.02
N ASP A 46 5.22 -1.18 -14.47
CA ASP A 46 4.75 -0.05 -15.28
C ASP A 46 5.13 1.29 -14.64
N THR A 47 6.44 1.58 -14.65
CA THR A 47 6.98 2.82 -14.08
C THR A 47 6.52 4.08 -14.83
N LYS A 48 5.99 3.95 -16.06
CA LYS A 48 5.49 5.08 -16.86
C LYS A 48 4.09 5.51 -16.41
N HIS A 49 3.23 4.56 -16.07
CA HIS A 49 1.86 4.84 -15.65
C HIS A 49 1.69 4.82 -14.13
N GLY A 50 2.69 4.33 -13.38
CA GLY A 50 2.64 4.25 -11.93
C GLY A 50 1.84 3.04 -11.44
N PHE A 51 1.25 3.14 -10.26
CA PHE A 51 0.52 2.06 -9.62
C PHE A 51 -0.86 2.50 -9.17
N ASN A 52 -1.86 1.67 -9.46
CA ASN A 52 -3.24 1.83 -8.99
C ASN A 52 -3.51 0.79 -7.91
N CYS A 53 -3.97 1.21 -6.74
CA CYS A 53 -4.45 0.29 -5.72
C CYS A 53 -5.59 -0.56 -6.30
N PRO A 54 -5.51 -1.91 -6.29
CA PRO A 54 -6.55 -2.77 -6.86
C PRO A 54 -7.87 -2.75 -6.06
N GLN A 55 -7.87 -2.21 -4.84
CA GLN A 55 -9.05 -2.18 -3.96
C GLN A 55 -9.85 -0.87 -4.05
N CYS A 56 -9.20 0.26 -4.36
CA CYS A 56 -9.88 1.57 -4.41
C CYS A 56 -9.41 2.49 -5.54
N LEU A 57 -8.56 2.00 -6.44
CA LEU A 57 -8.04 2.73 -7.61
C LEU A 57 -7.24 4.00 -7.28
N HIS A 58 -6.81 4.17 -6.02
CA HIS A 58 -5.89 5.24 -5.65
C HIS A 58 -4.59 5.09 -6.44
N HIS A 59 -4.18 6.16 -7.12
CA HIS A 59 -3.05 6.16 -8.04
C HIS A 59 -1.84 6.85 -7.43
N VAL A 60 -0.66 6.27 -7.67
CA VAL A 60 0.63 6.90 -7.39
C VAL A 60 1.55 6.77 -8.59
N SER A 61 2.23 7.85 -8.95
CA SER A 61 3.19 7.90 -10.06
C SER A 61 4.65 8.04 -9.61
N SER A 62 4.90 8.20 -8.31
CA SER A 62 6.24 8.46 -7.77
C SER A 62 6.52 7.58 -6.54
N LEU A 63 7.74 7.03 -6.49
CA LEU A 63 8.21 6.17 -5.40
C LEU A 63 8.21 6.88 -4.05
N GLU A 64 8.31 8.20 -4.01
CA GLU A 64 8.26 8.98 -2.77
C GLU A 64 6.92 8.85 -2.03
N ASN A 65 5.86 8.50 -2.77
CA ASN A 65 4.53 8.28 -2.22
C ASN A 65 4.31 6.83 -1.75
N ILE A 66 5.30 5.95 -1.92
CA ILE A 66 5.28 4.56 -1.46
C ILE A 66 6.08 4.48 -0.16
N ILE A 67 5.37 4.53 0.97
CA ILE A 67 5.97 4.74 2.28
C ILE A 67 5.87 3.45 3.11
N GLN A 68 6.96 3.07 3.76
CA GLN A 68 6.96 1.93 4.68
C GLN A 68 6.06 2.25 5.88
N LEU A 69 5.11 1.37 6.14
CA LEU A 69 4.23 1.50 7.28
C LEU A 69 4.89 0.89 8.51
N ARG A 70 5.13 1.71 9.55
CA ARG A 70 5.51 1.19 10.86
C ARG A 70 4.27 0.69 11.59
N ILE A 71 3.93 -0.58 11.38
CA ILE A 71 2.90 -1.24 12.18
C ILE A 71 3.53 -1.64 13.52
N SER A 72 3.12 -0.99 14.61
CA SER A 72 3.33 -1.52 15.95
C SER A 72 2.39 -2.70 16.13
N ILE A 73 2.83 -3.89 15.74
CA ILE A 73 2.14 -5.13 16.10
C ILE A 73 2.46 -5.34 17.58
N ALA A 74 1.67 -4.72 18.45
CA ALA A 74 1.67 -5.12 19.84
C ALA A 74 1.12 -6.55 19.88
N SER A 75 1.99 -7.49 20.20
CA SER A 75 1.67 -8.86 20.58
C SER A 75 0.74 -8.89 21.79
#